data_AF-A0AAW5JRI2-F1
#
_entry.id   AF-A0AAW5JRI2-F1
#
_cell.length_a   1.000
_cell.length_b   1.000
_cell.length_c   1.000
_cell.angle_alpha   90.00
_cell.angle_beta   90.00
_cell.angle_gamma   90.00
#
_symmetry.space_group_name_H-M   'P 1'
#
loop_
_entity.id
_entity.type
_entity.pdbx_description
1 polymer ?
#
loop_
_entity_poly.entity_id
_entity_poly.type
_entity_poly.pdbx_seq_one_letter_code
_entity_poly.pdbx_strand_id
1 'polypeptide(L)' 'SEQTEARPVGTVTIDNEKYGRYMGEIQVTLVDLPKDEKVNTITRIIEKDQTILPLIKAGNQFTLVTEGTIENEFRKLNN' A
#
# COMPACT_ATOMS: atom_id res chain seq x y z
N SER A 1 1.45 7.61 -17.38
CA SER A 1 0.93 6.33 -17.87
C SER A 1 0.47 5.52 -16.68
N GLU A 2 -0.64 4.79 -16.79
CA GLU A 2 -1.05 3.83 -15.76
C GLU A 2 -0.02 2.69 -15.70
N GLN A 3 0.53 2.42 -14.51
CA GLN A 3 1.39 1.27 -14.28
C GLN A 3 0.54 0.16 -13.68
N THR A 4 0.37 -0.93 -14.41
CA THR A 4 -0.43 -2.09 -14.00
C THR A 4 0.51 -3.29 -14.04
N GLU A 5 1.35 -3.44 -13.02
CA GLU A 5 2.38 -4.48 -12.95
C GLU A 5 1.99 -5.60 -11.99
N ALA A 6 2.82 -6.65 -11.90
CA ALA A 6 2.69 -7.64 -10.84
C ALA A 6 2.77 -6.97 -9.45
N ARG A 7 2.02 -7.52 -8.49
CA ARG A 7 1.84 -6.96 -7.15
C ARG A 7 2.37 -7.93 -6.10
N PRO A 8 3.71 -8.08 -5.96
CA PRO A 8 4.29 -8.89 -4.90
C PRO A 8 3.84 -8.38 -3.52
N VAL A 9 4.05 -9.17 -2.46
CA VAL A 9 3.71 -8.76 -1.08
C VAL A 9 4.24 -7.35 -0.75
N GLY A 10 3.39 -6.54 -0.13
CA GLY A 10 3.66 -5.16 0.25
C GLY A 10 3.44 -4.14 -0.86
N THR A 11 2.95 -4.51 -2.06
CA THR A 11 2.61 -3.52 -3.08
C THR A 11 1.41 -2.68 -2.65
N VAL A 12 1.55 -1.36 -2.73
CA VAL A 12 0.48 -0.38 -2.52
C VAL A 12 -0.16 -0.07 -3.87
N THR A 13 -1.48 -0.22 -3.94
CA THR A 13 -2.24 -0.05 -5.18
C THR A 13 -3.42 0.89 -5.01
N ILE A 14 -3.91 1.38 -6.14
CA ILE A 14 -5.20 2.05 -6.24
C ILE A 14 -5.99 1.51 -7.43
N ASP A 15 -7.27 1.20 -7.22
CA ASP A 15 -8.17 0.76 -8.28
C ASP A 15 -8.46 1.93 -9.24
N ASN A 16 -8.28 1.69 -10.55
CA ASN A 16 -8.46 2.71 -11.58
C ASN A 16 -9.89 2.72 -12.17
N GLU A 17 -10.14 3.58 -13.14
CA GLU A 17 -11.47 3.78 -13.74
C GLU A 17 -12.09 2.50 -14.33
N LYS A 18 -11.26 1.54 -14.75
CA LYS A 18 -11.71 0.24 -15.31
C LYS A 18 -12.30 -0.69 -14.24
N TYR A 19 -12.07 -0.41 -12.95
CA TYR A 19 -12.68 -1.15 -11.84
C TYR A 19 -14.11 -0.67 -11.53
N GLY A 20 -14.56 0.44 -12.12
CA GLY A 20 -15.92 0.95 -11.98
C GLY A 20 -16.22 1.40 -10.56
N ARG A 21 -17.19 0.77 -9.89
CA ARG A 21 -17.65 1.17 -8.54
C ARG A 21 -16.55 1.11 -7.46
N TYR A 22 -15.47 0.39 -7.70
CA TYR A 22 -14.34 0.25 -6.79
C TYR A 22 -13.20 1.24 -7.07
N MET A 23 -13.31 2.05 -8.13
CA MET A 23 -12.32 3.06 -8.46
C MET A 23 -11.99 3.92 -7.23
N GLY A 24 -10.70 4.08 -6.95
CA GLY A 24 -10.18 4.84 -5.83
C GLY A 24 -9.94 4.03 -4.55
N GLU A 25 -10.30 2.74 -4.51
CA GLU A 25 -9.94 1.88 -3.38
C GLU A 25 -8.42 1.71 -3.29
N ILE A 26 -7.87 1.96 -2.10
CA ILE A 26 -6.44 1.80 -1.79
C ILE A 26 -6.25 0.46 -1.10
N GLN A 27 -5.25 -0.30 -1.55
CA GLN A 27 -4.94 -1.62 -1.01
C GLN A 27 -3.43 -1.78 -0.76
N VAL A 28 -3.09 -2.70 0.14
CA VAL A 28 -1.72 -3.21 0.33
C VAL A 28 -1.78 -4.73 0.23
N THR A 29 -0.99 -5.32 -0.66
CA THR A 29 -1.01 -6.77 -0.86
C THR A 29 -0.35 -7.53 0.29
N LEU A 30 -1.02 -8.55 0.81
CA LEU A 30 -0.49 -9.44 1.85
C LEU A 30 0.19 -10.70 1.30
N VAL A 31 -0.01 -10.98 0.00
CA VAL A 31 0.55 -12.09 -0.75
C VAL A 31 0.88 -11.60 -2.15
N ASP A 32 1.67 -12.37 -2.89
CA ASP A 32 1.95 -12.06 -4.29
C ASP A 32 0.68 -12.20 -5.14
N LEU A 33 0.35 -11.13 -5.88
CA LEU A 33 -0.77 -11.10 -6.81
C LEU A 33 -0.25 -10.81 -8.24
N PRO A 34 -0.86 -11.41 -9.27
CA PRO A 34 -0.50 -11.12 -10.65
C PRO A 34 -0.92 -9.69 -11.03
N LYS A 35 -0.43 -9.26 -12.19
CA LYS A 35 -0.87 -8.03 -12.86
C LYS A 35 -2.39 -8.00 -13.03
N ASP A 36 -2.99 -6.83 -12.84
CA ASP A 36 -4.38 -6.54 -13.16
C ASP A 36 -4.46 -5.16 -13.81
N GLU A 37 -5.02 -5.07 -15.02
CA GLU A 37 -5.12 -3.82 -15.78
C GLU A 37 -6.04 -2.78 -15.14
N LYS A 38 -6.87 -3.19 -14.18
CA LYS A 38 -7.79 -2.34 -13.42
C LYS A 38 -7.14 -1.75 -12.16
N VAL A 39 -5.90 -2.14 -11.86
CA VAL A 39 -5.23 -1.82 -10.59
C VAL A 39 -3.89 -1.16 -10.85
N ASN A 40 -3.79 0.12 -10.49
CA ASN A 40 -2.55 0.86 -10.63
C ASN A 40 -1.59 0.51 -9.47
N THR A 41 -0.35 0.15 -9.81
CA THR A 41 0.74 -0.06 -8.86
C THR A 41 1.42 1.27 -8.54
N ILE A 42 1.46 1.66 -7.26
CA ILE A 42 1.96 2.97 -6.84
C ILE A 42 3.36 2.88 -6.26
N THR A 43 3.55 2.00 -5.27
CA THR A 43 4.81 1.81 -4.56
C THR A 43 4.81 0.47 -3.82
N ARG A 44 5.81 0.19 -3.00
CA ARG A 44 5.91 -1.02 -2.19
C ARG A 44 6.41 -0.68 -0.79
N ILE A 45 5.82 -1.32 0.23
CA ILE A 45 6.32 -1.29 1.61
C ILE A 45 7.76 -1.78 1.62
N ILE A 46 8.63 -1.04 2.30
CA ILE A 46 10.05 -1.41 2.44
C ILE A 46 10.17 -2.79 3.06
N GLU A 47 11.17 -3.56 2.64
CA GLU A 47 11.32 -4.97 3.01
C GLU A 47 11.32 -5.18 4.54
N LYS A 48 12.00 -4.31 5.28
CA LYS A 48 12.07 -4.33 6.75
C LYS A 48 10.69 -4.33 7.42
N ASP A 49 9.75 -3.56 6.86
CA ASP A 49 8.45 -3.31 7.47
C ASP A 49 7.37 -4.29 6.98
N GLN A 50 7.65 -5.11 5.96
CA GLN A 50 6.69 -6.11 5.47
C GLN A 50 6.31 -7.14 6.53
N THR A 51 7.19 -7.41 7.51
CA THR A 51 6.89 -8.27 8.66
C THR A 51 5.78 -7.74 9.56
N ILE A 52 5.44 -6.44 9.46
CA ILE A 52 4.35 -5.79 10.20
C ILE A 52 2.99 -6.09 9.55
N LEU A 53 2.94 -6.33 8.23
CA LEU A 53 1.69 -6.50 7.48
C LEU A 53 0.77 -7.60 8.06
N PRO A 54 1.27 -8.80 8.44
CA PRO A 54 0.42 -9.83 9.04
C PRO A 54 -0.12 -9.46 10.43
N LEU A 55 0.46 -8.44 11.10
CA LEU A 55 0.01 -7.96 12.41
C LEU A 55 -1.20 -7.01 12.30
N ILE A 56 -1.45 -6.44 11.11
CA ILE A 56 -2.61 -5.59 10.85
C ILE A 56 -3.86 -6.49 10.71
N LYS A 57 -4.70 -6.51 11.74
CA LYS A 57 -5.95 -7.28 11.78
C LYS A 57 -7.15 -6.42 11.41
N ALA A 58 -8.33 -7.06 11.33
CA ALA A 58 -9.59 -6.38 11.05
C ALA A 58 -9.82 -5.19 12.00
N GLY A 59 -10.07 -4.02 11.42
CA GLY A 59 -10.31 -2.78 12.16
C GLY A 59 -9.05 -2.07 12.68
N ASN A 60 -7.84 -2.61 12.47
CA ASN A 60 -6.62 -1.89 12.81
C ASN A 60 -6.34 -0.75 11.83
N GLN A 61 -5.78 0.33 12.37
CA GLN A 61 -5.34 1.48 11.60
C GLN A 61 -3.85 1.35 11.31
N PHE A 62 -3.43 1.90 10.18
CA PHE A 62 -2.03 2.04 9.79
C PHE A 62 -1.85 3.35 9.02
N THR A 63 -0.63 3.85 9.03
CA THR A 63 -0.26 5.08 8.30
C THR A 63 0.93 4.77 7.42
N LEU A 64 0.84 5.15 6.15
CA LEU A 64 1.96 5.09 5.22
C LEU A 64 2.72 6.41 5.29
N VAL A 65 4.03 6.33 5.39
CA VAL A 65 4.95 7.47 5.33
C VAL A 65 6.07 7.16 4.36
N THR A 66 6.70 8.19 3.81
CA THR A 66 7.85 8.00 2.92
C THR A 66 9.04 7.40 3.68
N GLU A 67 9.84 6.60 2.99
CA GLU A 67 11.05 6.02 3.57
C GLU A 67 11.95 7.09 4.21
N GLY A 68 12.47 6.78 5.41
CA GLY A 68 13.34 7.69 6.16
C GLY A 68 12.63 8.80 6.92
N THR A 69 11.29 8.90 6.86
CA THR A 69 10.55 9.98 7.56
C THR A 69 9.88 9.56 8.87
N ILE A 70 9.86 8.27 9.22
CA ILE A 70 9.17 7.74 10.43
C ILE A 70 9.53 8.54 11.69
N GLU A 71 10.81 8.83 11.93
CA GLU A 71 11.25 9.58 13.12
C GLU A 71 10.67 11.01 13.16
N ASN A 72 10.65 11.68 12.02
CA ASN A 72 10.12 13.04 11.91
C ASN A 72 8.60 13.05 12.05
N GLU A 73 7.90 12.08 11.45
CA GLU A 73 6.45 11.95 11.61
C GLU A 73 6.06 11.64 13.06
N PHE A 74 6.84 10.81 13.75
CA PHE A 74 6.65 10.57 15.18
C PHE A 74 6.86 11.84 16.02
N ARG A 75 7.90 12.63 15.72
CA ARG A 75 8.13 13.91 16.42
C ARG A 75 6.97 14.90 16.26
N LYS A 76 6.33 14.98 15.09
CA LYS A 76 5.20 15.90 14.84
C LYS A 76 3.96 15.60 15.69
N LEU A 77 3.76 14.36 16.13
CA LEU A 77 2.62 13.98 16.99
C LEU A 77 2.80 14.37 18.45
N ASN A 78 4.03 14.72 18.86
CA ASN A 78 4.41 14.96 20.25
C ASN A 78 4.68 16.45 20.57
N ASN A 79 4.36 17.35 19.64
CA ASN A 79 4.42 18.80 19.78
C ASN A 79 3.02 19.40 19.71
#